data_AF-A0A2V7YWY1-F1
#
_entry.id   AF-A0A2V7YWY1-F1
#
_cell.length_a   1.000
_cell.length_b   1.000
_cell.length_c   1.000
_cell.angle_alpha   90.00
_cell.angle_beta   90.00
_cell.angle_gamma   90.00
#
_symmetry.space_group_name_H-M   'P 1'
#
loop_
_entity.id
_entity.type
_entity.pdbx_description
1 polymer ?
#
loop_
_entity_poly.entity_id
_entity_poly.type
_entity_poly.pdbx_seq_one_letter_code
_entity_poly.pdbx_strand_id
1 'polypeptide(L)'
;MTRDTNAPTEDEEAMLERYRQMDPGEKLLLVFQMFQEGVDRDRDEIRSKYRARYGREISERELWLRMASRHVPRESLIRDFGWDPEAPENSEPRT
;
A
#
# COMPACT_ATOMS: atom_id res chain seq x y z
N MET A 1 -37.12 19.71 3.17
CA MET A 1 -35.94 19.99 2.33
C MET A 1 -35.02 18.79 2.40
N THR A 2 -35.15 17.88 1.44
CA THR A 2 -34.21 16.78 1.23
C THR A 2 -32.93 17.40 0.67
N ARG A 3 -31.87 17.44 1.48
CA ARG A 3 -30.53 17.78 0.99
C ARG A 3 -30.18 16.66 0.02
N ASP A 4 -30.02 16.99 -1.26
CA ASP A 4 -29.61 16.02 -2.29
C ASP A 4 -28.22 15.51 -1.91
N THR A 5 -28.14 14.30 -1.38
CA THR A 5 -26.89 13.66 -0.93
C THR A 5 -25.90 13.39 -2.07
N ASN A 6 -26.32 13.64 -3.32
CA ASN A 6 -25.52 13.48 -4.54
C ASN A 6 -24.98 14.79 -5.12
N ALA A 7 -25.31 15.95 -4.54
CA ALA A 7 -24.72 17.21 -4.99
C ALA A 7 -23.27 17.30 -4.47
N PRO A 8 -22.28 17.58 -5.35
CA PRO A 8 -20.92 17.81 -4.89
C PRO A 8 -20.90 18.95 -3.87
N THR A 9 -20.14 18.76 -2.82
CA THR A 9 -19.83 19.78 -1.83
C THR A 9 -19.09 20.95 -2.49
N GLU A 10 -19.09 22.12 -1.85
CA GLU A 10 -18.33 23.29 -2.35
C GLU A 10 -16.84 22.97 -2.57
N ASP A 11 -16.27 22.10 -1.72
CA ASP A 11 -14.89 21.60 -1.85
C ASP A 11 -14.71 20.69 -3.07
N GLU A 12 -15.68 19.81 -3.34
CA GLU A 12 -15.68 18.93 -4.53
C GLU A 12 -15.87 19.74 -5.82
N GLU A 13 -16.73 20.75 -5.83
CA GLU A 13 -16.89 21.65 -6.98
C GLU A 13 -15.61 22.43 -7.27
N ALA A 14 -14.96 22.96 -6.24
CA ALA A 14 -13.67 23.66 -6.38
C ALA A 14 -12.57 22.73 -6.89
N MET A 15 -12.54 21.48 -6.42
CA MET A 15 -11.59 20.46 -6.89
C MET A 15 -11.86 20.09 -8.36
N LEU A 16 -13.12 19.88 -8.73
CA LEU A 16 -13.52 19.56 -10.10
C LEU A 16 -13.17 20.69 -11.07
N GLU A 17 -13.37 21.94 -10.67
CA GLU A 17 -13.02 23.08 -11.51
C GLU A 17 -11.51 23.17 -11.75
N ARG A 18 -10.69 22.96 -10.71
CA ARG A 18 -9.23 22.85 -10.87
C ARG A 18 -8.85 21.71 -11.80
N TYR A 19 -9.51 20.55 -11.67
CA TYR A 19 -9.24 19.39 -12.53
C TYR A 19 -9.62 19.65 -13.99
N ARG A 20 -10.68 20.42 -14.27
CA ARG A 20 -11.06 20.81 -15.64
C ARG A 20 -10.01 21.71 -16.30
N GLN A 21 -9.38 22.58 -15.51
CA GLN A 21 -8.37 23.54 -15.98
C GLN A 21 -6.99 22.91 -16.20
N MET A 22 -6.73 21.71 -15.66
CA MET A 22 -5.47 20.98 -15.86
C MET A 22 -5.26 20.53 -17.31
N ASP A 23 -4.04 20.69 -17.79
CA ASP A 23 -3.58 20.10 -19.04
C ASP A 23 -3.54 18.56 -18.95
N PRO A 24 -3.58 17.83 -20.08
CA PRO A 24 -3.44 16.37 -20.07
C PRO A 24 -2.21 15.84 -19.32
N GLY A 25 -1.06 16.53 -19.38
CA GLY A 25 0.17 16.17 -18.66
C GLY A 25 0.03 16.30 -17.15
N GLU A 26 -0.53 17.41 -16.67
CA GLU A 26 -0.86 17.62 -15.25
C GLU A 26 -1.83 16.56 -14.73
N LYS A 27 -2.84 16.17 -15.50
CA LYS A 27 -3.77 15.09 -15.14
C LYS A 27 -3.05 13.76 -14.98
N LEU A 28 -2.17 13.41 -15.91
CA LEU A 28 -1.37 12.19 -15.83
C LEU A 28 -0.46 12.21 -14.60
N LEU A 29 0.19 13.34 -14.32
CA LEU A 29 1.03 13.49 -13.14
C LEU A 29 0.25 13.30 -11.84
N LEU A 30 -0.95 13.89 -11.74
CA LEU A 30 -1.84 13.72 -10.60
C LEU A 30 -2.23 12.25 -10.40
N VAL A 31 -2.57 11.54 -11.48
CA VAL A 31 -2.88 10.10 -11.41
C VAL A 31 -1.68 9.29 -10.91
N PHE A 32 -0.46 9.59 -11.39
CA PHE A 32 0.74 8.93 -10.90
C PHE A 32 1.02 9.22 -9.43
N GLN A 33 0.80 10.46 -8.97
CA GLN A 33 0.92 10.83 -7.56
C GLN A 33 -0.08 10.05 -6.70
N MET A 34 -1.35 10.01 -7.10
CA MET A 34 -2.38 9.25 -6.38
C MET A 34 -2.05 7.74 -6.34
N PHE A 35 -1.52 7.19 -7.42
CA PHE A 35 -1.08 5.80 -7.44
C PHE A 35 0.07 5.56 -6.46
N GLN A 36 1.07 6.45 -6.46
CA GLN A 36 2.22 6.36 -5.56
C GLN A 36 1.80 6.46 -4.08
N GLU A 37 0.92 7.40 -3.74
CA GLU A 37 0.35 7.54 -2.39
C GLU A 37 -0.41 6.28 -1.96
N GLY A 38 -1.16 5.67 -2.88
CA GLY A 38 -1.84 4.39 -2.64
C GLY A 38 -0.86 3.27 -2.32
N VAL A 39 0.19 3.13 -3.12
CA VAL A 39 1.25 2.13 -2.91
C VAL A 39 1.97 2.36 -1.58
N ASP A 40 2.31 3.61 -1.25
CA ASP A 40 2.99 3.94 0.01
C ASP A 40 2.09 3.67 1.23
N ARG A 41 0.79 4.00 1.15
CA ARG A 41 -0.19 3.68 2.20
C ARG A 41 -0.33 2.17 2.40
N ASP A 42 -0.47 1.41 1.32
CA ASP A 42 -0.55 -0.05 1.39
C ASP A 42 0.70 -0.65 2.04
N ARG A 43 1.89 -0.15 1.67
CA ARG A 43 3.16 -0.57 2.28
C ARG A 43 3.17 -0.31 3.79
N ASP A 44 2.74 0.87 4.21
CA ASP A 44 2.74 1.25 5.63
C ASP A 44 1.71 0.47 6.44
N GLU A 45 0.52 0.22 5.88
CA GLU A 45 -0.48 -0.67 6.49
C GLU A 45 0.05 -2.10 6.67
N ILE A 46 0.65 -2.65 5.61
CA ILE A 46 1.21 -3.99 5.63
C ILE A 46 2.34 -4.07 6.66
N ARG A 47 3.22 -3.06 6.70
CA ARG A 47 4.29 -2.96 7.71
C ARG A 47 3.73 -2.93 9.13
N SER A 48 2.68 -2.16 9.37
CA SER A 48 1.99 -2.09 10.66
C SER A 48 1.41 -3.45 11.06
N LYS A 49 0.70 -4.12 10.13
CA LYS A 49 0.13 -5.46 10.33
C LYS A 49 1.22 -6.50 10.68
N TYR A 50 2.34 -6.48 9.97
CA TYR A 50 3.45 -7.40 10.25
C TYR A 50 4.14 -7.11 11.58
N ARG A 51 4.39 -5.85 11.95
CA ARG A 51 4.94 -5.49 13.26
C ARG A 51 4.00 -5.86 14.41
N ALA A 52 2.68 -5.75 14.20
CA ALA A 52 1.69 -6.18 15.18
C ALA A 52 1.67 -7.70 15.35
N ARG A 53 1.84 -8.46 14.25
CA ARG A 53 1.78 -9.93 14.26
C ARG A 53 3.08 -10.61 14.68
N TYR A 54 4.23 -10.09 14.27
CA TYR A 54 5.54 -10.74 14.41
C TYR A 54 6.50 -10.00 15.35
N GLY A 55 6.00 -8.97 16.05
CA GLY A 55 6.78 -8.19 17.00
C GLY A 55 7.32 -6.89 16.42
N ARG A 56 7.52 -5.90 17.30
CA ARG A 56 8.04 -4.57 16.92
C ARG A 56 9.48 -4.61 16.43
N GLU A 57 10.24 -5.62 16.85
CA GLU A 57 11.67 -5.79 16.54
C GLU A 57 11.92 -6.63 15.27
N ILE A 58 10.88 -6.90 14.47
CA ILE A 58 11.06 -7.54 13.16
C ILE A 58 12.06 -6.73 12.32
N SER A 59 13.10 -7.41 11.83
CA SER A 59 14.11 -6.76 10.99
C SER A 59 13.49 -6.25 9.69
N GLU A 60 14.03 -5.14 9.13
CA GLU A 60 13.53 -4.61 7.85
C GLU A 60 13.68 -5.61 6.69
N ARG A 61 14.70 -6.49 6.72
CA ARG A 61 14.83 -7.57 5.72
C ARG A 61 13.67 -8.56 5.82
N GLU A 62 13.33 -8.98 7.04
CA GLU A 62 12.23 -9.92 7.27
C GLU A 62 10.88 -9.30 6.87
N LEU A 63 10.69 -8.02 7.20
CA LEU A 63 9.52 -7.26 6.78
C LEU A 63 9.41 -7.18 5.25
N TRP A 64 10.51 -6.90 4.57
CA TRP A 64 10.57 -6.82 3.11
C TRP A 64 10.23 -8.15 2.44
N LEU A 65 10.78 -9.27 2.93
CA LEU A 65 10.48 -10.62 2.40
C LEU A 65 9.01 -11.00 2.60
N ARG A 66 8.43 -10.65 3.74
CA ARG A 66 6.99 -10.85 4.01
C ARG A 66 6.10 -10.00 3.11
N MET A 67 6.49 -8.77 2.80
CA MET A 67 5.78 -7.97 1.81
C MET A 67 5.90 -8.57 0.41
N ALA A 68 7.11 -9.00 0.02
CA ALA A 68 7.38 -9.61 -1.27
C ALA A 68 6.58 -10.91 -1.47
N SER A 69 6.37 -11.72 -0.44
CA SER A 69 5.64 -12.99 -0.55
C SER A 69 4.17 -12.87 -0.94
N ARG A 70 3.60 -11.66 -0.92
CA ARG A 70 2.26 -11.38 -1.45
C ARG A 70 2.21 -11.39 -2.98
N HIS A 71 3.36 -11.18 -3.64
CA HIS A 71 3.46 -10.98 -5.09
C HIS A 71 4.49 -11.87 -5.77
N VAL A 72 5.47 -12.37 -5.01
CA VAL A 72 6.56 -13.21 -5.50
C VAL A 72 6.27 -14.68 -5.15
N PRO A 73 6.36 -15.61 -6.13
CA PRO A 73 6.18 -17.03 -5.87
C PRO A 73 7.14 -17.53 -4.78
N ARG A 74 6.66 -18.44 -3.93
CA ARG A 74 7.43 -19.05 -2.84
C ARG A 74 8.76 -19.62 -3.31
N GLU A 75 8.76 -20.29 -4.46
CA GLU A 75 9.93 -20.92 -5.05
C GLU A 75 11.02 -19.89 -5.39
N SER A 76 10.62 -18.69 -5.82
CA SER A 76 11.56 -17.61 -6.11
C SER A 76 12.14 -17.03 -4.82
N LEU A 77 11.35 -16.93 -3.75
CA LEU A 77 11.83 -16.47 -2.45
C LEU A 77 12.84 -17.45 -1.84
N ILE A 78 12.57 -18.75 -1.95
CA ILE A 78 13.48 -19.78 -1.48
C ILE A 78 14.77 -19.78 -2.31
N ARG A 79 14.65 -19.78 -3.64
CA ARG A 79 15.79 -19.84 -4.57
C ARG A 79 16.70 -18.62 -4.45
N ASP A 80 16.12 -17.42 -4.49
CA ASP A 80 16.88 -16.18 -4.64
C ASP A 80 17.23 -15.52 -3.30
N PHE A 81 16.44 -15.78 -2.26
CA PHE A 81 16.60 -15.14 -0.95
C PHE A 81 16.83 -16.12 0.22
N GLY A 82 16.80 -17.43 -0.05
CA GLY A 82 16.95 -18.47 0.97
C GLY A 82 15.88 -18.38 2.06
N TRP A 83 14.72 -17.81 1.73
CA TRP A 83 13.67 -17.52 2.69
C TRP A 83 12.37 -18.19 2.29
N ASP A 84 11.80 -18.94 3.23
CA ASP A 84 10.53 -19.62 3.05
C ASP A 84 9.44 -18.96 3.93
N PRO A 85 8.37 -18.39 3.33
CA PRO A 85 7.26 -17.81 4.08
C PRO A 85 6.52 -18.83 4.97
N GLU A 86 6.59 -20.11 4.63
CA GLU A 86 5.84 -21.19 5.29
C GLU A 86 6.71 -22.04 6.23
N ALA A 87 8.00 -21.70 6.36
CA ALA A 87 8.84 -22.39 7.33
C ALA A 87 8.38 -22.07 8.77
N PRO A 88 8.40 -23.04 9.71
CA PRO A 88 7.90 -22.85 11.08
C PRO A 88 8.49 -21.63 11.78
N GLU A 89 9.79 -21.40 11.62
CA GLU A 89 10.54 -20.28 12.20
C GLU A 89 10.16 -18.89 11.66
N ASN A 90 9.45 -18.86 10.52
CA ASN A 90 8.94 -17.67 9.85
C ASN A 90 7.40 -17.59 9.89
N SER A 91 6.72 -18.67 10.29
CA SER A 91 5.25 -18.77 10.28
C SER A 91 4.61 -18.21 11.55
N GLU A 92 5.33 -18.27 12.68
CA GLU A 92 4.83 -17.88 14.00
C GLU A 92 5.40 -16.53 14.50
N PRO A 93 4.68 -15.82 15.40
CA PRO A 93 5.20 -14.66 16.10
C PRO A 93 6.46 -15.04 16.89
N ARG A 94 7.56 -14.30 16.71
CA ARG A 94 8.68 -14.39 17.64
C ARG A 94 8.34 -13.52 18.85
N THR A 95 8.04 -14.18 19.97
CA THR A 95 7.79 -13.55 21.28
C THR A 95 8.99 -12.78 21.77
#